data_AF-A0A7C7IYE9-F1
#
_entry.id   AF-A0A7C7IYE9-F1
#
_cell.length_a   1.000
_cell.length_b   1.000
_cell.length_c   1.000
_cell.angle_alpha   90.00
_cell.angle_beta   90.00
_cell.angle_gamma   90.00
#
_symmetry.space_group_name_H-M   'P 1'
#
loop_
_entity.id
_entity.type
_entity.pdbx_description
1 polymer ?
#
loop_
_entity_poly.entity_id
_entity_poly.type
_entity_poly.pdbx_seq_one_letter_code
_entity_poly.pdbx_strand_id
1 'polypeptide(L)'
;MKQKPLIFNILGFICAICCLATGWMWVYYINLVTALPALLLGLWLTRSAQKLLPNNRFSKINYVLFGIALVVSFTMLIMMLLR
;
A
#
# COMPACT_ATOMS: atom_id res chain seq x y z
N MET A 1 -23.53 11.44 5.63
CA MET A 1 -22.13 11.92 5.72
C MET A 1 -21.13 10.89 6.31
N LYS A 2 -21.40 9.56 6.30
CA LYS A 2 -20.47 8.52 6.81
C LYS A 2 -19.69 7.74 5.73
N GLN A 3 -19.97 7.96 4.44
CA GLN A 3 -19.43 7.13 3.34
C GLN A 3 -18.05 7.55 2.82
N LYS A 4 -17.73 8.85 2.86
CA LYS A 4 -16.43 9.39 2.38
C LYS A 4 -15.20 8.66 2.97
N PRO A 5 -15.08 8.46 4.30
CA PRO A 5 -13.90 7.80 4.88
C PRO A 5 -13.82 6.30 4.54
N LEU A 6 -14.96 5.67 4.24
CA LEU A 6 -15.02 4.26 3.89
C LEU A 6 -14.50 4.02 2.46
N ILE A 7 -14.84 4.92 1.53
CA ILE A 7 -14.33 4.92 0.16
C ILE A 7 -12.80 5.13 0.14
N PHE A 8 -12.29 6.06 0.96
CA PHE A 8 -10.85 6.28 1.06
C PHE A 8 -10.09 5.06 1.59
N ASN A 9 -10.65 4.34 2.58
CA ASN A 9 -10.05 3.10 3.08
C ASN A 9 -10.10 1.97 2.05
N ILE A 10 -11.19 1.84 1.28
CA ILE A 10 -11.30 0.85 0.20
C ILE A 10 -10.28 1.15 -0.90
N LEU A 11 -10.15 2.41 -1.33
CA LEU A 11 -9.15 2.81 -2.32
C LEU A 11 -7.72 2.56 -1.82
N GLY A 12 -7.44 2.85 -0.55
CA GLY A 12 -6.16 2.53 0.08
C GLY A 12 -5.88 1.02 0.09
N PHE A 13 -6.90 0.21 0.37
CA PHE A 13 -6.79 -1.25 0.37
C PHE A 13 -6.53 -1.81 -1.03
N ILE A 14 -7.23 -1.30 -2.06
CA ILE A 14 -6.99 -1.66 -3.46
C ILE A 14 -5.56 -1.29 -3.87
N CYS A 15 -5.07 -0.09 -3.52
CA CYS A 15 -3.68 0.30 -3.76
C CYS A 15 -2.68 -0.65 -3.07
N ALA A 16 -2.94 -1.06 -1.83
CA ALA A 16 -2.08 -1.98 -1.10
C ALA A 16 -2.04 -3.37 -1.76
N ILE A 17 -3.18 -3.87 -2.25
CA ILE A 17 -3.26 -5.13 -3.00
C ILE A 17 -2.52 -5.00 -4.34
N CYS A 18 -2.71 -3.92 -5.09
CA CYS A 18 -1.99 -3.69 -6.33
C CYS A 18 -0.47 -3.66 -6.10
N CYS A 19 -0.04 -3.01 -5.02
CA CYS A 19 1.36 -2.95 -4.62
C CYS A 19 1.94 -4.33 -4.26
N LEU A 20 1.18 -5.18 -3.58
CA LEU A 20 1.56 -6.57 -3.29
C LEU A 20 1.62 -7.42 -4.58
N ALA A 21 0.65 -7.24 -5.48
CA ALA A 21 0.60 -7.98 -6.74
C ALA A 21 1.78 -7.61 -7.66
N THR A 22 2.13 -6.33 -7.76
CA THR A 22 3.32 -5.88 -8.52
C THR A 22 4.62 -6.21 -7.81
N GLY A 23 4.63 -6.23 -6.47
CA GLY A 23 5.73 -6.74 -5.65
C GLY A 23 6.12 -8.18 -5.97
N TRP A 24 5.14 -8.99 -6.37
CA TRP A 24 5.32 -10.39 -6.73
C TRP A 24 5.72 -10.61 -8.19
N MET A 25 5.44 -9.63 -9.08
CA MET A 25 5.88 -9.72 -10.46
C MET A 25 7.40 -9.52 -10.52
N TRP A 26 8.09 -10.51 -11.10
CA TRP A 26 9.55 -10.59 -11.28
C TRP A 26 10.10 -9.56 -12.29
N VAL A 27 9.51 -8.38 -12.39
CA VAL A 27 9.94 -7.33 -13.31
C VAL A 27 10.45 -6.16 -12.48
N TYR A 28 11.78 -6.12 -12.33
CA TYR A 28 12.56 -5.18 -11.53
C TYR A 28 12.09 -3.71 -11.68
N TYR A 29 11.78 -3.30 -12.91
CA TYR A 29 11.34 -1.93 -13.23
C TYR A 29 9.87 -1.66 -12.90
N ILE A 30 8.98 -2.64 -13.07
CA ILE A 30 7.55 -2.45 -12.81
C ILE A 30 7.35 -2.31 -11.31
N ASN A 31 8.05 -3.09 -10.50
CA ASN A 31 7.94 -3.03 -9.05
C ASN A 31 8.30 -1.63 -8.53
N LEU A 32 9.43 -1.05 -8.96
CA LEU A 32 9.80 0.30 -8.51
C LEU A 32 8.88 1.40 -9.05
N VAL A 33 8.52 1.34 -10.34
CA VAL A 33 7.78 2.43 -11.00
C VAL A 33 6.30 2.42 -10.67
N THR A 34 5.71 1.27 -10.33
CA THR A 34 4.28 1.17 -10.02
C THR A 34 4.00 0.98 -8.53
N ALA A 35 4.81 0.21 -7.81
CA ALA A 35 4.57 -0.07 -6.40
C ALA A 35 4.86 1.16 -5.54
N LEU A 36 5.94 1.91 -5.78
CA LEU A 36 6.25 3.14 -5.02
C LEU A 36 5.14 4.20 -5.11
N PRO A 37 4.66 4.63 -6.30
CA PRO A 37 3.58 5.60 -6.36
C PRO A 37 2.26 5.05 -5.82
N ALA A 38 1.95 3.76 -6.01
CA ALA A 38 0.77 3.15 -5.40
C ALA A 38 0.84 3.14 -3.87
N LEU A 39 2.01 2.89 -3.30
CA LEU A 39 2.26 2.89 -1.87
C LEU A 39 2.18 4.31 -1.29
N LEU A 40 2.75 5.30 -1.96
CA LEU A 40 2.65 6.72 -1.59
C LEU A 40 1.20 7.22 -1.63
N LEU A 41 0.48 6.93 -2.71
CA LEU A 41 -0.94 7.28 -2.84
C LEU A 41 -1.78 6.57 -1.76
N GLY A 42 -1.56 5.27 -1.55
CA GLY A 42 -2.25 4.49 -0.55
C GLY A 42 -2.03 4.98 0.88
N LEU A 43 -0.79 5.32 1.24
CA LEU A 43 -0.45 5.93 2.53
C LEU A 43 -1.09 7.31 2.69
N TRP A 44 -1.09 8.13 1.63
CA TRP A 44 -1.70 9.46 1.67
C TRP A 44 -3.22 9.40 1.83
N LEU A 45 -3.88 8.49 1.10
CA LEU A 45 -5.32 8.20 1.23
C LEU A 45 -5.66 7.71 2.64
N THR A 46 -4.86 6.80 3.19
CA THR A 46 -5.08 6.23 4.54
C THR A 46 -4.83 7.27 5.63
N ARG A 47 -3.82 8.14 5.46
CA ARG A 47 -3.56 9.26 6.38
C ARG A 47 -4.69 10.30 6.34
N SER A 48 -5.24 10.56 5.15
CA SER A 48 -6.39 11.45 4.98
C SER A 48 -7.66 10.85 5.60
N ALA A 49 -7.89 9.55 5.43
CA ALA A 49 -8.99 8.83 6.08
C ALA A 49 -8.85 8.87 7.62
N GLN A 50 -7.64 8.72 8.14
CA GLN A 50 -7.36 8.77 9.58
C GLN A 50 -7.56 10.17 10.18
N LYS A 51 -7.25 11.24 9.44
CA LYS A 51 -7.58 12.63 9.84
C LYS A 51 -9.09 12.87 9.92
N LEU A 52 -9.86 12.27 9.01
CA LEU A 52 -11.32 12.40 8.97
C LEU A 52 -12.03 11.51 10.00
N LEU A 53 -11.43 10.37 10.37
CA LEU A 53 -12.00 9.42 11.32
C LEU A 53 -10.88 8.84 12.21
N PRO A 54 -10.51 9.55 13.30
CA PRO A 54 -9.41 9.15 14.16
C PRO A 54 -9.70 7.81 14.85
N ASN A 55 -8.65 7.00 15.01
CA ASN A 55 -8.68 5.67 15.65
C ASN A 55 -9.52 4.57 14.96
N ASN A 56 -9.76 4.69 13.66
CA ASN A 56 -10.44 3.64 12.90
C ASN A 56 -9.55 2.39 12.75
N ARG A 57 -10.09 1.21 13.09
CA ARG A 57 -9.39 -0.09 12.95
C ARG A 57 -9.03 -0.38 11.48
N PHE A 58 -9.87 0.03 10.53
CA PHE A 58 -9.61 -0.16 9.10
C PHE A 58 -8.34 0.57 8.64
N SER A 59 -8.12 1.80 9.10
CA SER A 59 -6.91 2.54 8.73
C SER A 59 -5.66 1.91 9.34
N LYS A 60 -5.74 1.36 10.56
CA LYS A 60 -4.66 0.55 11.15
C LYS A 60 -4.34 -0.69 10.30
N ILE A 61 -5.35 -1.42 9.85
CA ILE A 61 -5.17 -2.60 8.98
C ILE A 61 -4.48 -2.20 7.68
N ASN A 62 -4.90 -1.11 7.04
CA ASN A 62 -4.24 -0.58 5.84
C ASN A 62 -2.77 -0.24 6.09
N TYR A 63 -2.43 0.40 7.20
CA TYR A 63 -1.02 0.68 7.55
C TYR A 63 -0.19 -0.59 7.73
N VAL A 64 -0.74 -1.63 8.38
CA VAL A 64 -0.07 -2.93 8.51
C VAL A 64 0.10 -3.58 7.13
N LEU A 65 -0.92 -3.50 6.27
CA LEU A 65 -0.84 -4.03 4.90
C LEU A 65 0.25 -3.32 4.08
N PHE A 66 0.37 -1.99 4.18
CA PHE A 66 1.46 -1.24 3.54
C PHE A 66 2.82 -1.64 4.08
N GLY A 67 2.94 -1.88 5.39
CA GLY A 67 4.18 -2.37 6.00
C GLY A 67 4.59 -3.74 5.42
N ILE A 68 3.66 -4.67 5.33
CA ILE A 68 3.90 -6.01 4.74
C ILE A 68 4.27 -5.87 3.26
N ALA A 69 3.53 -5.07 2.49
CA ALA A 69 3.80 -4.83 1.08
C ALA A 69 5.21 -4.28 0.87
N LEU A 70 5.64 -3.32 1.70
CA LEU A 70 6.96 -2.71 1.63
C LEU A 70 8.06 -3.73 1.95
N VAL A 71 7.88 -4.53 3.00
CA VAL A 71 8.83 -5.60 3.35
C VAL A 71 8.97 -6.60 2.21
N VAL A 72 7.85 -7.10 1.65
CA VAL A 72 7.85 -8.06 0.54
C VAL A 72 8.52 -7.49 -0.71
N SER A 73 8.22 -6.24 -1.09
CA SER A 73 8.88 -5.58 -2.21
C SER A 73 10.38 -5.41 -1.98
N PHE A 74 10.82 -5.08 -0.76
CA PHE A 74 12.25 -4.95 -0.43
C PHE A 74 12.97 -6.29 -0.41
N THR A 75 12.41 -7.34 0.19
CA THR A 75 13.04 -8.67 0.18
C THR A 75 13.18 -9.23 -1.23
N MET A 76 12.17 -9.03 -2.09
CA MET A 76 12.24 -9.44 -3.49
C MET A 76 13.31 -8.66 -4.26
N LEU A 77 13.39 -7.33 -4.05
CA LEU A 77 14.43 -6.50 -4.66
C LEU A 77 15.85 -6.93 -4.23
N ILE A 78 16.05 -7.23 -2.95
CA ILE A 78 17.32 -7.74 -2.41
C ILE A 78 17.66 -9.11 -3.00
N MET A 79 16.70 -10.06 -3.04
CA MET A 79 16.91 -11.37 -3.66
C MET A 79 17.30 -11.27 -5.13
N MET A 80 16.71 -10.33 -5.88
CA MET A 80 17.07 -10.08 -7.27
C MET A 80 18.46 -9.45 -7.43
N LEU A 81 18.85 -8.52 -6.55
CA LEU A 81 20.19 -7.89 -6.59
C LEU A 81 21.32 -8.84 -6.21
N LEU A 82 21.04 -9.85 -5.38
CA LEU A 82 22.00 -10.86 -4.96
C LEU A 82 22.19 -12.00 -5.97
N ARG A 83 21.42 -12.00 -7.06
CA ARG A 83 21.47 -13.01 -8.13
C ARG A 83 22.13 -12.43 -9.38
#